data_AF-A0A7K3G2N5-F1
#
_entry.id   AF-A0A7K3G2N5-F1
#
_cell.length_a   1.000
_cell.length_b   1.000
_cell.length_c   1.000
_cell.angle_alpha   90.00
_cell.angle_beta   90.00
_cell.angle_gamma   90.00
#
_symmetry.space_group_name_H-M   'P 1'
#
loop_
_entity.id
_entity.type
_entity.pdbx_description
1 polymer ?
#
loop_
_entity_poly.entity_id
_entity_poly.type
_entity_poly.pdbx_seq_one_letter_code
_entity_poly.pdbx_strand_id
1 'polypeptide(L)' 'GFIVLPRRWKVERTLGWVMNARRNARDYERLPQHSEAHLNWTLIAVMARRLTRRGRRTDRWNKRR' A
#
# COMPACT_ATOMS: atom_id res chain seq x y z
N GLY A 1 -10.15 -24.57 8.82
CA GLY A 1 -9.44 -24.75 7.54
C GLY A 1 -9.32 -23.41 6.84
N PHE A 2 -8.26 -23.19 6.05
CA PHE A 2 -8.08 -21.97 5.26
C PHE A 2 -9.01 -21.95 4.04
N ILE A 3 -9.82 -20.90 3.90
CA ILE A 3 -10.70 -20.72 2.74
C ILE A 3 -10.01 -19.75 1.77
N VAL A 4 -9.76 -20.23 0.55
CA VAL A 4 -9.20 -19.41 -0.53
C VAL A 4 -10.29 -18.47 -1.04
N LEU A 5 -10.19 -17.19 -0.67
CA LEU A 5 -11.11 -16.17 -1.16
C LEU A 5 -10.60 -15.59 -2.49
N PRO A 6 -11.39 -15.65 -3.58
CA PRO A 6 -11.00 -15.01 -4.83
C PRO A 6 -10.83 -13.50 -4.58
N ARG A 7 -9.66 -12.97 -4.95
CA ARG A 7 -9.26 -11.54 -4.82
C ARG A 7 -8.84 -11.07 -3.42
N ARG A 8 -8.63 -11.98 -2.45
CA ARG A 8 -8.08 -11.68 -1.12
C ARG A 8 -6.80 -10.82 -1.16
N TRP A 9 -5.97 -11.05 -2.17
CA TRP A 9 -4.73 -10.31 -2.40
C TRP A 9 -4.91 -8.79 -2.44
N LYS A 10 -6.09 -8.27 -2.81
CA LYS A 10 -6.34 -6.81 -2.83
C LYS A 10 -6.28 -6.21 -1.44
N VAL A 11 -6.93 -6.87 -0.48
CA VAL A 11 -7.00 -6.45 0.93
C VAL A 11 -5.62 -6.63 1.57
N GLU A 12 -4.98 -7.77 1.33
CA GLU A 12 -3.63 -8.02 1.86
C GLU A 12 -2.61 -7.01 1.33
N ARG A 13 -2.76 -6.58 0.07
CA ARG A 13 -1.91 -5.54 -0.52
C ARG A 13 -2.12 -4.17 0.12
N THR A 14 -3.37 -3.79 0.43
CA THR A 14 -3.63 -2.53 1.15
C THR A 14 -3.03 -2.56 2.55
N LEU A 15 -3.17 -3.68 3.26
CA LEU A 15 -2.53 -3.89 4.56
C LEU A 15 -1.00 -3.83 4.44
N GLY A 16 -0.43 -4.39 3.38
CA GLY A 16 1.00 -4.29 3.11
C GLY A 16 1.51 -2.86 2.92
N TRP A 17 0.74 -1.97 2.29
CA TRP A 17 1.13 -0.54 2.19
C TRP A 17 1.07 0.18 3.53
N VAL A 18 0.06 -0.13 4.33
CA VAL A 18 -0.10 0.42 5.68
C VAL A 18 1.08 -0.02 6.55
N MET A 19 1.40 -1.31 6.58
CA MET A 19 2.51 -1.87 7.37
C MET A 19 3.89 -1.39 6.90
N ASN A 20 4.06 -1.13 5.59
CA ASN A 20 5.30 -0.56 5.07
C ASN A 20 5.56 0.86 5.57
N ALA A 21 4.54 1.59 6.01
CA ALA A 21 4.75 2.84 6.72
C ALA A 21 5.18 2.53 8.16
N ARG A 22 6.46 2.73 8.46
CA ARG A 22 7.11 2.36 9.74
C ARG A 22 6.33 2.79 11.00
N ARG A 23 5.53 3.84 10.91
CA ARG A 23 4.77 4.39 12.03
C ARG A 23 3.39 3.74 12.24
N ASN A 24 2.83 3.04 11.25
CA ASN A 24 1.69 2.12 11.47
C ASN A 24 2.14 0.72 11.91
N ALA A 25 3.41 0.37 11.71
CA ALA A 25 3.94 -0.92 12.15
C ALA A 25 4.08 -1.02 13.68
N ARG A 26 3.90 0.09 14.40
CA ARG A 26 4.03 0.11 15.85
C ARG A 26 3.06 1.11 16.45
N ASP A 27 2.19 0.60 17.32
CA ASP A 27 1.18 1.37 18.02
C ASP A 27 1.84 2.22 19.11
N TYR A 28 2.36 3.37 18.71
CA TYR A 28 2.90 4.39 19.62
C TYR A 28 1.84 5.42 20.03
N GLU A 29 0.70 5.43 19.33
CA GLU A 29 -0.34 6.44 19.48
C GLU A 29 -1.26 6.06 20.67
N ARG A 30 -1.39 6.95 21.65
CA ARG A 30 -2.30 6.74 22.81
C ARG A 30 -3.77 6.93 22.45
N LEU A 31 -4.03 7.62 21.33
CA LEU A 31 -5.35 8.01 20.86
C LEU A 31 -5.60 7.43 19.45
N PRO A 32 -6.78 6.81 19.20
CA PRO A 32 -7.12 6.25 17.89
C PRO A 32 -7.04 7.26 16.73
N GLN A 33 -7.36 8.53 17.01
CA GLN A 33 -7.41 9.60 16.02
C GLN A 33 -6.06 9.82 15.30
N HIS A 34 -4.95 9.59 16.00
CA HIS A 34 -3.63 9.73 15.37
C HIS A 34 -3.31 8.58 14.43
N SER A 35 -3.72 7.35 14.78
CA SER A 35 -3.58 6.19 13.90
C SER A 35 -4.41 6.39 12.61
N GLU A 36 -5.62 6.94 12.72
CA GLU A 36 -6.47 7.29 11.59
C GLU A 36 -5.81 8.33 10.67
N ALA A 37 -5.24 9.39 11.25
CA ALA A 37 -4.51 10.39 10.49
C ALA A 37 -3.31 9.77 9.76
N HIS A 38 -2.61 8.84 10.40
CA HIS A 38 -1.47 8.17 9.77
C HIS A 38 -1.91 7.22 8.65
N LEU A 39 -2.99 6.45 8.83
CA LEU A 39 -3.60 5.64 7.77
C LEU A 39 -3.95 6.51 6.56
N ASN A 40 -4.64 7.63 6.77
CA ASN A 40 -4.98 8.57 5.69
C ASN A 40 -3.73 9.06 4.96
N TRP A 41 -2.69 9.46 5.70
CA TRP A 41 -1.41 9.87 5.11
C TRP A 41 -0.81 8.77 4.22
N THR A 42 -0.76 7.52 4.70
CA THR A 42 -0.19 6.42 3.92
C THR A 42 -0.91 6.22 2.58
N LEU A 43 -2.25 6.28 2.60
CA LEU A 43 -3.07 6.11 1.41
C LEU A 43 -2.90 7.29 0.44
N ILE A 44 -2.85 8.52 0.94
CA ILE A 44 -2.54 9.72 0.14
C ILE A 44 -1.18 9.56 -0.54
N ALA A 45 -0.15 9.16 0.20
CA ALA A 45 1.19 8.97 -0.35
C ALA A 45 1.25 7.86 -1.41
N VAL A 46 0.47 6.78 -1.24
CA VAL A 46 0.34 5.73 -2.28
C VAL A 46 -0.33 6.29 -3.54
N MET A 47 -1.40 7.07 -3.38
CA MET A 47 -2.12 7.68 -4.50
C MET A 47 -1.27 8.72 -5.23
N ALA A 48 -0.57 9.59 -4.50
CA ALA A 48 0.38 10.55 -5.06
C ALA A 48 1.47 9.85 -5.88
N ARG A 49 2.08 8.78 -5.34
CA ARG A 49 3.07 7.97 -6.09
C ARG A 49 2.48 7.31 -7.34
N ARG A 50 1.19 6.97 -7.36
CA ARG A 50 0.55 6.39 -8.55
C ARG A 50 0.34 7.44 -9.63
N LEU A 51 -0.07 8.64 -9.24
CA LEU A 51 -0.28 9.76 -10.15
C LEU A 51 1.05 10.16 -10.83
N THR A 52 2.14 10.22 -10.07
CA THR A 52 3.47 10.57 -10.60
C THR A 52 4.14 9.41 -11.34
N ARG A 53 3.73 8.16 -11.10
CA ARG A 53 4.21 6.97 -11.82
C ARG A 53 3.50 6.79 -13.17
N ARG A 54 3.47 7.84 -13.99
CA ARG A 54 3.09 7.78 -15.41
C ARG A 54 4.39 7.67 -16.20
N GLY A 55 4.81 6.45 -16.59
CA GLY A 55 5.88 6.30 -17.60
C GLY A 55 6.98 5.24 -17.42
N ARG A 56 6.90 4.24 -16.53
CA ARG A 56 7.90 3.14 -16.51
C ARG A 56 7.30 1.76 -16.26
N ARG A 57 6.30 1.36 -17.05
CA ARG A 57 5.80 -0.04 -16.97
C ARG A 57 5.71 -0.79 -18.29
N THR A 58 6.25 -0.26 -19.38
CA THR A 58 6.14 -0.91 -20.68
C THR A 58 7.39 -0.71 -21.55
N ASP A 59 8.58 -1.07 -21.09
CA ASP A 59 9.69 -1.32 -22.03
C ASP A 59 10.87 -2.11 -21.43
N ARG A 60 10.61 -3.22 -20.74
CA ARG A 60 11.69 -4.16 -20.35
C ARG A 60 11.60 -5.50 -21.06
N TRP A 61 10.37 -5.90 -21.40
CA TRP A 61 10.10 -7.12 -22.15
C TRP A 61 10.28 -6.97 -23.67
N ASN A 62 10.21 -5.75 -24.20
CA ASN A 62 10.40 -5.49 -25.64
C ASN A 62 11.87 -5.29 -26.06
N LYS A 63 12.81 -5.09 -25.12
CA LYS A 63 14.24 -4.87 -25.45
C LYS A 63 15.07 -6.15 -25.66
N ARG A 64 14.43 -7.32 -25.60
CA ARG A 64 15.10 -8.64 -25.71
C ARG A 64 14.59 -9.47 -26.90
N ARG A 65 13.89 -8.84 -27.84
CA ARG A 65 13.54 -9.43 -29.13
C ARG A 65 14.34 -8.76 -30.22
#